data_AF-A0A945H8U8-F1
#
_entry.id   AF-A0A945H8U8-F1
#
_cell.length_a   1.000
_cell.length_b   1.000
_cell.length_c   1.000
_cell.angle_alpha   90.00
_cell.angle_beta   90.00
_cell.angle_gamma   90.00
#
_symmetry.space_group_name_H-M   'P 1'
#
loop_
_entity.id
_entity.type
_entity.pdbx_description
1 polymer ?
#
loop_
_entity_poly.entity_id
_entity_poly.type
_entity_poly.pdbx_seq_one_letter_code
_entity_poly.pdbx_strand_id
1 'polypeptide(L)'
;MMREVPPLHHVRHKQIIELLITAGVDVNAKFGRGATPLHGQSKIGNAELFIENGADVNAIIATGETQGKTPLDLASKAEISDLLRKHGGKTGDELKAEDRRSTH
;
A
#
# COMPACT_ATOMS: atom_id res chain seq x y z
N MET A 1 -19.85 -4.01 -15.81
CA MET A 1 -19.91 -4.62 -14.47
C MET A 1 -18.88 -3.93 -13.60
N MET A 2 -19.32 -3.10 -12.65
CA MET A 2 -18.42 -2.60 -11.61
C MET A 2 -18.07 -3.81 -10.74
N ARG A 3 -16.79 -4.23 -10.74
CA ARG A 3 -16.31 -5.18 -9.73
C ARG A 3 -16.48 -4.47 -8.40
N GLU A 4 -17.39 -4.93 -7.56
CA GLU A 4 -17.51 -4.44 -6.18
C GLU A 4 -16.23 -4.85 -5.45
N VAL A 5 -15.25 -3.95 -5.45
CA VAL A 5 -14.01 -4.13 -4.71
C VAL A 5 -14.38 -4.05 -3.22
N PRO A 6 -14.19 -5.11 -2.43
CA PRO A 6 -14.55 -5.10 -1.01
C PRO A 6 -13.85 -3.92 -0.29
N PRO A 7 -14.46 -3.32 0.73
CA PRO A 7 -14.08 -2.00 1.25
C PRO A 7 -12.81 -2.01 2.12
N LEU A 8 -11.75 -2.72 1.73
CA LEU A 8 -10.46 -2.76 2.44
C LEU A 8 -9.77 -1.39 2.55
N HIS A 9 -10.10 -0.45 1.66
CA HIS A 9 -9.41 0.82 1.50
C HIS A 9 -9.72 1.90 2.56
N HIS A 10 -10.79 1.72 3.36
CA HIS A 10 -11.12 2.62 4.50
C HIS A 10 -11.04 1.92 5.86
N VAL A 11 -10.53 0.68 5.91
CA VAL A 11 -10.57 -0.10 7.15
C VAL A 11 -9.51 0.39 8.12
N ARG A 12 -9.97 0.98 9.22
CA ARG A 12 -9.12 1.46 10.33
C ARG A 12 -9.12 0.52 11.54
N HIS A 13 -9.88 -0.57 11.47
CA HIS A 13 -10.07 -1.53 12.56
C HIS A 13 -9.42 -2.88 12.20
N LYS A 14 -8.43 -3.30 12.99
CA LYS A 14 -7.68 -4.54 12.81
C LYS A 14 -8.59 -5.76 12.60
N GLN A 15 -9.61 -5.93 13.43
CA GLN A 15 -10.57 -7.04 13.33
C GLN A 15 -11.31 -7.10 11.98
N ILE A 16 -11.63 -5.95 11.38
CA ILE A 16 -12.28 -5.91 10.07
C ILE A 16 -11.27 -6.30 8.98
N ILE A 17 -10.00 -5.90 9.12
CA ILE A 17 -8.93 -6.29 8.19
C ILE A 17 -8.73 -7.81 8.25
N GLU A 18 -8.61 -8.39 9.46
CA GLU A 18 -8.46 -9.84 9.67
C GLU A 18 -9.62 -10.64 9.07
N LEU A 19 -10.86 -10.18 9.28
CA LEU A 19 -12.04 -10.81 8.71
C LEU A 19 -12.04 -10.78 7.18
N LEU A 20 -11.70 -9.63 6.58
CA LEU A 20 -11.67 -9.46 5.14
C LEU A 20 -10.54 -10.26 4.49
N ILE A 21 -9.37 -10.35 5.12
CA ILE A 21 -8.28 -11.22 4.68
C ILE A 21 -8.71 -12.68 4.74
N THR A 22 -9.36 -13.11 5.82
CA THR A 22 -9.89 -14.48 5.97
C THR A 22 -10.95 -14.80 4.90
N ALA A 23 -11.70 -13.79 4.45
CA ALA A 23 -12.65 -13.92 3.36
C ALA A 23 -12.00 -14.05 1.96
N GLY A 24 -10.66 -14.08 1.88
CA GLY A 24 -9.92 -14.23 0.62
C GLY A 24 -9.87 -12.96 -0.22
N VAL A 25 -10.06 -11.80 0.40
CA VAL A 25 -9.97 -10.53 -0.32
C VAL A 25 -8.51 -10.23 -0.69
N ASP A 26 -8.31 -9.76 -1.91
CA ASP A 26 -7.01 -9.28 -2.39
C ASP A 26 -6.53 -8.07 -1.57
N VAL A 27 -5.45 -8.25 -0.81
CA VAL A 27 -4.81 -7.19 -0.02
C VAL A 27 -4.20 -6.08 -0.87
N ASN A 28 -3.98 -6.33 -2.15
CA ASN A 28 -3.46 -5.38 -3.14
C ASN A 28 -4.56 -4.77 -4.01
N ALA A 29 -5.82 -5.01 -3.66
CA ALA A 29 -6.96 -4.50 -4.41
C ALA A 29 -6.86 -2.98 -4.62
N LYS A 30 -6.74 -2.59 -5.89
CA LYS A 30 -6.61 -1.19 -6.27
C LYS A 30 -7.97 -0.50 -6.25
N PHE A 31 -8.00 0.75 -5.79
CA PHE A 31 -9.20 1.59 -5.79
C PHE A 31 -8.89 3.01 -6.26
N GLY A 32 -9.94 3.74 -6.66
CA GLY A 32 -9.84 5.14 -7.11
C GLY A 32 -8.77 5.32 -8.19
N ARG A 33 -7.69 6.01 -7.84
CA ARG A 33 -6.55 6.33 -8.71
C ARG A 33 -5.50 5.20 -8.87
N GLY A 34 -5.87 3.98 -8.51
CA GLY A 34 -4.95 2.83 -8.47
C GLY A 34 -4.21 2.68 -7.14
N ALA A 35 -4.69 3.34 -6.08
CA ALA A 35 -4.13 3.19 -4.73
C ALA A 35 -4.48 1.82 -4.16
N THR A 36 -3.58 1.26 -3.35
CA THR A 36 -3.79 0.02 -2.57
C THR A 36 -4.14 0.35 -1.11
N PRO A 37 -4.72 -0.57 -0.33
CA PRO A 37 -5.06 -0.33 1.07
C PRO A 37 -3.89 0.19 1.91
N LEU A 38 -2.66 -0.20 1.56
CA LEU A 38 -1.45 0.22 2.25
C LEU A 38 -1.16 1.72 2.11
N HIS A 39 -1.59 2.38 1.03
CA HIS A 39 -1.42 3.83 0.81
C HIS A 39 -2.18 4.70 1.83
N GLY A 40 -3.24 4.17 2.43
CA GLY A 40 -4.13 4.92 3.33
C GLY A 40 -3.93 4.60 4.82
N GLN A 41 -2.95 3.76 5.17
CA GLN A 41 -2.81 3.30 6.55
C GLN A 41 -2.25 4.40 7.46
N SER A 42 -2.91 4.57 8.60
CA SER A 42 -2.52 5.54 9.65
C SER A 42 -2.19 4.87 10.99
N LYS A 43 -2.37 3.55 11.08
CA LYS A 43 -2.06 2.74 12.26
C LYS A 43 -1.00 1.71 11.89
N ILE A 44 0.09 1.68 12.64
CA ILE A 44 1.19 0.73 12.43
C ILE A 44 0.71 -0.72 12.44
N GLY A 45 -0.11 -1.12 13.43
CA GLY A 45 -0.60 -2.50 13.52
C GLY A 45 -1.54 -2.92 12.38
N ASN A 46 -2.17 -1.98 11.68
CA ASN A 46 -2.93 -2.31 10.47
C ASN A 46 -1.98 -2.47 9.27
N ALA A 47 -1.00 -1.56 9.14
CA ALA A 47 0.01 -1.63 8.08
C ALA A 47 0.81 -2.93 8.17
N GLU A 48 1.23 -3.32 9.37
CA GLU A 48 1.93 -4.59 9.65
C GLU A 48 1.09 -5.79 9.20
N LEU A 49 -0.19 -5.84 9.57
CA LEU A 49 -1.09 -6.92 9.15
C LEU A 49 -1.22 -7.02 7.63
N PHE A 50 -1.33 -5.89 6.92
CA PHE A 50 -1.36 -5.90 5.45
C PHE A 50 -0.06 -6.45 4.86
N ILE A 51 1.10 -6.00 5.37
CA ILE A 51 2.42 -6.43 4.91
C ILE A 51 2.63 -7.93 5.16
N GLU A 52 2.27 -8.42 6.35
CA GLU A 52 2.34 -9.85 6.71
C GLU A 52 1.47 -10.71 5.79
N ASN A 53 0.40 -10.16 5.25
CA ASN A 53 -0.50 -10.84 4.30
C ASN A 53 -0.14 -10.58 2.83
N GLY A 54 1.05 -10.08 2.53
CA GLY A 54 1.55 -9.95 1.16
C GLY A 54 1.13 -8.67 0.44
N ALA A 55 0.79 -7.60 1.17
CA ALA A 55 0.60 -6.30 0.57
C ALA A 55 1.91 -5.78 -0.06
N ASP A 56 1.81 -5.26 -1.27
CA ASP A 56 2.91 -4.67 -2.00
C ASP A 56 3.28 -3.31 -1.39
N VAL A 57 4.41 -3.29 -0.69
CA VAL A 57 4.99 -2.11 -0.05
C VAL A 57 5.47 -1.04 -1.04
N ASN A 58 5.65 -1.42 -2.31
CA ASN A 58 6.15 -0.57 -3.39
C ASN A 58 5.09 -0.26 -4.44
N ALA A 59 3.82 -0.59 -4.15
CA ALA A 59 2.71 -0.30 -5.06
C ALA A 59 2.66 1.19 -5.39
N ILE A 60 2.51 1.55 -6.66
CA ILE A 60 2.42 2.94 -7.09
C ILE A 60 0.98 3.33 -7.45
N ILE A 61 0.58 4.55 -7.10
CA ILE A 61 -0.66 5.14 -7.61
C ILE A 61 -0.52 5.36 -9.11
N ALA A 62 -1.51 4.89 -9.87
CA ALA A 62 -1.47 4.88 -11.33
C ALA A 62 -1.76 6.24 -11.97
N THR A 63 -2.63 7.06 -11.35
CA THR A 63 -3.11 8.31 -11.97
C THR A 63 -3.31 9.46 -10.96
N GLY A 64 -3.46 10.68 -11.47
CA GLY A 64 -3.81 11.89 -10.69
C GLY A 64 -2.63 12.54 -9.94
N GLU A 65 -2.93 13.46 -9.02
CA GLU A 65 -1.90 14.30 -8.36
C GLU A 65 -0.89 13.52 -7.52
N THR A 66 -1.30 12.35 -7.03
CA THR A 66 -0.44 11.44 -6.27
C THR A 66 0.15 10.33 -7.14
N GLN A 67 0.11 10.45 -8.47
CA GLN A 67 0.64 9.45 -9.39
C GLN A 67 2.13 9.18 -9.12
N GLY A 68 2.51 7.90 -9.16
CA GLY A 68 3.86 7.45 -8.91
C GLY A 68 4.27 7.47 -7.43
N LYS A 69 3.40 7.93 -6.53
CA LYS A 69 3.64 7.82 -5.08
C LYS A 69 3.36 6.40 -4.61
N THR A 70 4.19 5.96 -3.67
CA THR A 70 4.13 4.69 -2.95
C THR A 70 3.46 4.86 -1.58
N PRO A 71 3.16 3.77 -0.84
CA PRO A 71 2.76 3.86 0.55
C PRO A 71 3.75 4.65 1.40
N LEU A 72 5.06 4.55 1.12
CA LEU A 72 6.08 5.26 1.86
C LEU A 72 6.04 6.77 1.60
N ASP A 73 5.73 7.20 0.37
CA ASP A 73 5.57 8.62 0.02
C ASP A 73 4.35 9.28 0.68
N LEU A 74 3.35 8.47 1.05
CA LEU A 74 2.11 8.95 1.69
C LEU A 74 2.10 8.70 3.21
N ALA A 75 3.09 7.98 3.75
CA ALA A 75 3.20 7.70 5.17
C ALA A 75 3.48 9.00 5.94
N SER A 76 2.51 9.43 6.74
CA SER A 76 2.62 10.65 7.56
C SER A 76 3.29 10.42 8.91
N LYS A 77 3.44 9.17 9.33
CA LYS A 77 4.03 8.78 10.62
C LYS A 77 5.36 8.08 10.41
N ALA A 78 6.39 8.52 11.14
CA ALA A 78 7.73 7.94 11.11
C ALA A 78 7.70 6.42 11.33
N GLU A 79 6.90 5.95 12.29
CA GLU A 79 6.76 4.52 12.61
C GLU A 79 6.27 3.67 11.42
N ILE A 80 5.35 4.20 10.61
CA ILE A 80 4.85 3.51 9.41
C ILE A 80 5.92 3.56 8.31
N SER A 81 6.60 4.70 8.16
CA SER A 81 7.70 4.85 7.21
C SER A 81 8.84 3.88 7.52
N ASP A 82 9.21 3.73 8.80
CA ASP A 82 10.24 2.81 9.27
C ASP A 82 9.84 1.36 9.04
N LEU A 83 8.57 1.01 9.34
CA LEU A 83 8.03 -0.32 9.04
C LEU A 83 8.11 -0.62 7.54
N LEU A 84 7.63 0.29 6.68
CA LEU A 84 7.69 0.11 5.24
C LEU A 84 9.13 -0.08 4.77
N ARG A 85 10.07 0.76 5.21
CA ARG A 85 11.50 0.64 4.86
C ARG A 85 12.09 -0.69 5.34
N LYS A 86 11.77 -1.13 6.56
CA LYS A 86 12.19 -2.43 7.11
C LYS A 86 11.75 -3.60 6.23
N HIS A 87 10.59 -3.48 5.59
CA HIS A 87 10.05 -4.47 4.67
C HIS A 87 10.41 -4.21 3.19
N GLY A 88 11.40 -3.36 2.90
CA GLY A 88 11.86 -3.09 1.54
C GLY A 88 11.03 -2.07 0.76
N GLY A 89 10.18 -1.31 1.46
CA GLY A 89 9.46 -0.16 0.94
C GLY A 89 10.41 0.97 0.54
N LYS A 90 10.19 1.49 -0.66
CA LYS A 90 10.95 2.57 -1.29
C LYS A 90 10.00 3.67 -1.72
N THR A 91 10.50 4.88 -1.84
CA THR A 91 9.76 5.99 -2.43
C THR A 91 9.64 5.80 -3.94
N GLY A 92 8.66 6.46 -4.55
CA GLY A 92 8.48 6.43 -5.99
C GLY A 92 9.71 6.93 -6.75
N ASP A 93 10.47 7.87 -6.16
CA ASP A 93 11.69 8.39 -6.76
C ASP A 93 12.88 7.43 -6.61
N GLU A 94 12.97 6.68 -5.50
CA GLU A 94 13.93 5.58 -5.33
C GLU A 94 13.69 4.49 -6.38
N LEU A 95 12.43 4.08 -6.59
CA LEU A 95 12.06 3.07 -7.61
C LEU A 95 12.40 3.53 -9.04
N LYS A 96 12.11 4.79 -9.39
CA LYS A 96 12.48 5.36 -10.69
C LYS A 96 13.99 5.42 -10.90
N ALA A 97 14.76 5.70 -9.85
CA ALA A 97 16.22 5.79 -9.94
C ALA A 97 16.85 4.41 -10.18
N GLU A 98 16.26 3.34 -9.64
CA GLU A 98 16.71 1.96 -9.83
C GLU A 98 16.41 1.44 -11.25
N ASP A 99 15.22 1.75 -11.78
CA ASP A 99 14.84 1.40 -13.14
C ASP A 99 15.83 1.98 -14.16
N ARG A 100 16.22 3.26 -14.00
CA ARG A 100 17.21 3.93 -14.85
C ARG A 100 18.65 3.40 -14.72
N ARG A 101 18.99 2.78 -13.59
CA ARG A 101 20.31 2.16 -13.37
C ARG A 101 20.41 0.77 -13.98
N SER A 102 19.29 0.11 -14.24
CA SER A 102 19.26 -1.22 -14.85
C SER A 102 19.35 -1.21 -16.38
N THR A 103 19.34 -0.02 -17.00
CA THR A 103 19.39 0.17 -18.46
C THR A 103 20.76 0.61 -18.99
N HIS A 104 21.85 0.35 -18.26
CA HIS A 104 23.24 0.56 -18.71
C HIS A 104 24.03 -0.75 -18.61
#